data_AF-A0A1Q7NSW0-F1
#
_entry.id   AF-A0A1Q7NSW0-F1
#
_cell.length_a   1.000
_cell.length_b   1.000
_cell.length_c   1.000
_cell.angle_alpha   90.00
_cell.angle_beta   90.00
_cell.angle_gamma   90.00
#
_symmetry.space_group_name_H-M   'P 1'
#
loop_
_entity.id
_entity.type
_entity.pdbx_description
1 polymer ?
#
loop_
_entity_poly.entity_id
_entity_poly.type
_entity_poly.pdbx_seq_one_letter_code
_entity_poly.pdbx_strand_id
1 'polypeptide(L)'
;MGLDIDFKISIPSIFKTFIIAAVIRSHQDMLDKLFWYLERKRIKLHLMNTEQELRNADVSHLDYKLKENRAKMIQSLNQYWKKEEFPKNTTHKVRIPQIKDKDGTPCALAYMIENSGNCKLVSQLATQNNLVSVEDVHEGPLLDWLKKSGITKQEAAKIQPTYQPPPAPFHPGFIEIIQENVGISDGVSISKIPAGNEPAIMIIAIALLSIGIGIISYLVIRSLRGKSRK
;
A
#
# COMPACT_ATOMS: atom_id res chain seq x y z
N MET A 1 -38.63 -47.11 11.93
CA MET A 1 -37.64 -47.84 11.11
C MET A 1 -36.89 -46.77 10.31
N GLY A 2 -35.85 -46.18 10.91
CA GLY A 2 -35.09 -45.08 10.29
C GLY A 2 -33.80 -45.61 9.72
N LEU A 3 -33.63 -45.52 8.40
CA LEU A 3 -32.36 -45.76 7.72
C LEU A 3 -31.52 -44.48 7.85
N ASP A 4 -30.65 -44.43 8.85
CA ASP A 4 -29.56 -43.45 8.88
C ASP A 4 -28.50 -43.88 7.87
N ILE A 5 -28.46 -43.19 6.73
CA ILE A 5 -27.39 -43.36 5.74
C ILE A 5 -26.25 -42.42 6.14
N ASP A 6 -25.25 -43.00 6.81
CA ASP A 6 -24.09 -42.29 7.33
C ASP A 6 -23.05 -42.11 6.20
N PHE A 7 -23.09 -40.98 5.48
CA PHE A 7 -22.17 -40.70 4.37
C PHE A 7 -20.78 -40.27 4.91
N LYS A 8 -19.91 -41.23 5.19
CA LYS A 8 -18.52 -40.97 5.61
C LYS A 8 -17.61 -40.70 4.41
N ILE A 9 -17.39 -39.42 4.09
CA ILE A 9 -16.31 -39.02 3.18
C ILE A 9 -14.97 -39.06 3.95
N SER A 10 -14.11 -40.03 3.59
CA SER A 10 -12.72 -40.11 4.04
C SER A 10 -11.85 -39.23 3.15
N ILE A 11 -11.41 -38.08 3.65
CA ILE A 11 -10.43 -37.22 2.98
C ILE A 11 -9.03 -37.67 3.45
N PRO A 12 -8.19 -38.27 2.59
CA PRO A 12 -6.86 -38.75 2.97
C PRO A 12 -6.01 -37.63 3.57
N SER A 13 -5.08 -37.96 4.48
CA SER A 13 -4.23 -37.01 5.22
C SER A 13 -3.58 -35.95 4.31
N ILE A 14 -3.14 -36.36 3.12
CA ILE A 14 -2.50 -35.48 2.14
C ILE A 14 -3.43 -34.34 1.66
N PHE A 15 -4.72 -34.62 1.49
CA PHE A 15 -5.71 -33.63 1.06
C PHE A 15 -6.02 -32.59 2.16
N LYS A 16 -5.86 -32.95 3.45
CA LYS A 16 -5.99 -31.98 4.55
C LYS A 16 -4.88 -30.93 4.53
N THR A 17 -3.63 -31.36 4.29
CA THR A 17 -2.48 -30.45 4.14
C THR A 17 -2.67 -29.53 2.94
N PHE A 18 -3.19 -30.04 1.81
CA PHE A 18 -3.50 -29.23 0.64
C PHE A 18 -4.58 -28.18 0.91
N ILE A 19 -5.65 -28.53 1.64
CA ILE A 19 -6.71 -27.58 2.01
C ILE A 19 -6.16 -26.49 2.92
N ILE A 20 -5.38 -26.82 3.95
CA ILE A 20 -4.78 -25.84 4.87
C ILE A 20 -3.84 -24.90 4.10
N ALA A 21 -2.96 -25.44 3.24
CA ALA A 21 -2.05 -24.64 2.43
C ALA A 21 -2.81 -23.74 1.43
N ALA A 22 -3.91 -24.21 0.84
CA ALA A 22 -4.74 -23.41 -0.06
C ALA A 22 -5.45 -22.27 0.67
N VAL A 23 -5.97 -22.52 1.88
CA VAL A 23 -6.56 -21.49 2.74
C VAL A 23 -5.52 -20.44 3.11
N ILE A 24 -4.35 -20.84 3.63
CA ILE A 24 -3.25 -19.90 3.98
C ILE A 24 -2.86 -19.03 2.78
N ARG A 25 -2.67 -19.63 1.60
CA ARG A 25 -2.32 -18.90 0.37
C ARG A 25 -3.41 -17.92 -0.05
N SER A 26 -4.67 -18.35 -0.04
CA SER A 26 -5.81 -17.47 -0.35
C SER A 26 -5.89 -16.26 0.60
N HIS A 27 -5.54 -16.45 1.87
CA HIS A 27 -5.49 -15.35 2.84
C HIS A 27 -4.32 -14.40 2.57
N GLN A 28 -3.13 -14.92 2.25
CA GLN A 28 -1.98 -14.09 1.86
C GLN A 28 -2.30 -13.25 0.61
N ASP A 29 -2.90 -13.86 -0.42
CA ASP A 29 -3.32 -13.15 -1.64
C ASP A 29 -4.32 -12.03 -1.36
N MET A 30 -5.26 -12.25 -0.42
CA MET A 30 -6.23 -11.24 -0.01
C MET A 30 -5.56 -10.09 0.74
N LEU A 31 -4.66 -10.39 1.67
CA LEU A 31 -3.92 -9.39 2.43
C LEU A 31 -3.02 -8.56 1.52
N ASP A 32 -2.36 -9.18 0.55
CA ASP A 32 -1.54 -8.50 -0.44
C ASP A 32 -2.39 -7.56 -1.31
N LYS A 33 -3.54 -8.03 -1.80
CA LYS A 33 -4.49 -7.19 -2.56
C LYS A 33 -4.96 -5.99 -1.73
N LEU A 34 -5.28 -6.20 -0.46
CA LEU A 34 -5.71 -5.13 0.45
C LEU A 34 -4.56 -4.14 0.70
N PHE A 35 -3.35 -4.64 0.96
CA PHE A 35 -2.16 -3.81 1.14
C PHE A 35 -1.92 -2.91 -0.09
N TRP A 36 -1.91 -3.48 -1.30
CA TRP A 36 -1.70 -2.69 -2.53
C TRP A 36 -2.86 -1.73 -2.82
N TYR A 37 -4.09 -2.09 -2.47
CA TYR A 37 -5.22 -1.17 -2.55
C TYR A 37 -5.01 0.05 -1.64
N LEU A 38 -4.66 -0.18 -0.38
CA LEU A 38 -4.44 0.87 0.62
C LEU A 38 -3.21 1.72 0.28
N GLU A 39 -2.10 1.11 -0.13
CA GLU A 39 -0.88 1.82 -0.50
C GLU A 39 -1.13 2.77 -1.69
N ARG A 40 -1.89 2.32 -2.69
CA ARG A 40 -2.33 3.18 -3.80
C ARG A 40 -3.19 4.35 -3.31
N LYS A 41 -4.13 4.14 -2.38
CA LYS A 41 -4.94 5.24 -1.83
C LYS A 41 -4.11 6.22 -1.00
N ARG A 42 -3.15 5.73 -0.22
CA ARG A 42 -2.18 6.54 0.51
C ARG A 42 -1.35 7.43 -0.43
N ILE A 43 -0.77 6.85 -1.47
CA ILE A 43 0.03 7.59 -2.47
C ILE A 43 -0.84 8.63 -3.17
N LYS A 44 -2.05 8.26 -3.62
CA LYS A 44 -2.98 9.19 -4.25
C LYS A 44 -3.30 10.39 -3.35
N LEU A 45 -3.69 10.14 -2.10
CA LEU A 45 -4.04 11.19 -1.14
C LEU A 45 -2.85 12.12 -0.89
N HIS A 46 -1.66 11.53 -0.67
CA HIS A 46 -0.43 12.30 -0.50
C HIS A 46 -0.16 13.22 -1.70
N LEU A 47 -0.17 12.69 -2.93
CA LEU A 47 0.13 13.47 -4.13
C LEU A 47 -0.95 14.53 -4.43
N MET A 48 -2.21 14.25 -4.12
CA MET A 48 -3.30 15.23 -4.22
C MET A 48 -3.10 16.40 -3.26
N ASN A 49 -2.72 16.12 -2.01
CA ASN A 49 -2.40 17.18 -1.03
C ASN A 49 -1.15 17.96 -1.44
N THR A 50 -0.09 17.26 -1.87
CA THR A 50 1.13 17.91 -2.38
C THR A 50 0.81 18.81 -3.58
N GLU A 51 -0.02 18.38 -4.54
CA GLU A 51 -0.45 19.24 -5.65
C GLU A 51 -1.12 20.52 -5.15
N GLN A 52 -2.03 20.42 -4.18
CA GLN A 52 -2.70 21.58 -3.60
C GLN A 52 -1.72 22.54 -2.92
N GLU A 53 -0.74 22.02 -2.18
CA GLU A 53 0.34 22.83 -1.60
C GLU A 53 1.13 23.55 -2.68
N LEU A 54 1.51 22.87 -3.77
CA LEU A 54 2.25 23.48 -4.87
C LEU A 54 1.45 24.59 -5.57
N ARG A 55 0.14 24.42 -5.72
CA ARG A 55 -0.75 25.44 -6.30
C ARG A 55 -0.88 26.68 -5.40
N ASN A 56 -0.83 26.49 -4.09
CA ASN A 56 -1.00 27.55 -3.10
C ASN A 56 0.31 28.24 -2.70
N ALA A 57 1.46 27.72 -3.12
CA ALA A 57 2.77 28.28 -2.78
C ALA A 57 2.96 29.70 -3.33
N ASP A 58 3.66 30.56 -2.57
CA ASP A 58 4.08 31.86 -3.09
C ASP A 58 5.15 31.70 -4.17
N VAL A 59 4.83 32.18 -5.37
CA VAL A 59 5.69 32.14 -6.56
C VAL A 59 6.02 33.53 -7.07
N SER A 60 5.81 34.57 -6.26
CA SER A 60 6.09 35.97 -6.60
C SER A 60 7.52 36.16 -7.13
N HIS A 61 8.48 35.44 -6.53
CA HIS A 61 9.90 35.43 -6.87
C HIS A 61 10.26 34.73 -8.20
N LEU A 62 9.36 33.94 -8.79
CA LEU A 62 9.62 33.24 -10.06
C LEU A 62 9.38 34.17 -11.26
N ASP A 63 10.25 34.05 -12.28
CA ASP A 63 10.02 34.68 -13.57
C ASP A 63 8.84 34.04 -14.32
N TYR A 64 8.43 34.68 -15.42
CA TYR A 64 7.30 34.22 -16.22
C TYR A 64 7.51 32.80 -16.78
N LYS A 65 8.74 32.47 -17.20
CA LYS A 65 9.03 31.18 -17.82
C LYS A 65 8.99 30.04 -16.80
N LEU A 66 9.52 30.27 -15.60
CA LEU A 66 9.47 29.33 -14.49
C LEU A 66 8.04 29.14 -13.98
N LYS A 67 7.21 30.19 -13.96
CA LYS A 67 5.77 30.06 -13.67
C LYS A 67 5.05 29.18 -14.69
N GLU A 68 5.34 29.35 -15.98
CA GLU A 68 4.79 28.51 -17.04
C GLU A 68 5.21 27.05 -16.89
N ASN A 69 6.50 26.79 -16.65
CA ASN A 69 7.02 25.45 -16.44
C ASN A 69 6.44 24.80 -15.18
N ARG A 70 6.33 25.56 -14.10
CA ARG A 70 5.69 25.12 -12.85
C ARG A 70 4.25 24.67 -13.09
N ALA A 71 3.47 25.46 -13.82
CA ALA A 71 2.08 25.10 -14.15
C ALA A 71 2.00 23.78 -14.93
N LYS A 72 2.92 23.55 -15.89
CA LYS A 72 3.05 22.28 -16.62
C LYS A 72 3.41 21.12 -15.69
N MET A 73 4.31 21.34 -14.74
CA MET A 73 4.72 20.31 -13.77
C MET A 73 3.58 19.93 -12.83
N ILE A 74 2.86 20.90 -12.29
CA ILE A 74 1.69 20.66 -11.44
C ILE A 74 0.59 19.94 -12.24
N GLN A 75 0.37 20.30 -13.51
CA GLN A 75 -0.56 19.59 -14.39
C GLN A 75 -0.13 18.14 -14.65
N SER A 76 1.16 17.89 -14.82
CA SER A 76 1.71 16.54 -14.95
C SER A 76 1.50 15.72 -13.67
N LEU A 77 1.69 16.32 -12.50
CA LEU A 77 1.42 15.67 -11.21
C LEU A 77 -0.08 15.32 -11.07
N ASN A 78 -0.96 16.23 -11.47
CA ASN A 78 -2.41 16.01 -11.49
C ASN A 78 -2.81 14.80 -12.33
N GLN A 79 -2.26 14.70 -13.55
CA GLN A 79 -2.49 13.57 -14.44
C GLN A 79 -1.98 12.27 -13.82
N TYR A 80 -0.80 12.30 -13.22
CA TYR A 80 -0.17 11.12 -12.61
C TYR A 80 -1.02 10.51 -11.49
N TRP A 81 -1.40 11.27 -10.47
CA TRP A 81 -2.15 10.69 -9.36
C TRP A 81 -3.58 10.31 -9.73
N LYS A 82 -4.16 10.92 -10.77
CA LYS A 82 -5.45 10.50 -11.35
C LYS A 82 -5.37 9.15 -12.06
N LYS A 83 -4.21 8.82 -12.65
CA LYS A 83 -3.96 7.53 -13.31
C LYS A 83 -3.88 6.37 -12.32
N GLU A 84 -3.46 6.65 -11.07
CA GLU A 84 -3.25 5.66 -10.01
C GLU A 84 -2.28 4.51 -10.38
N GLU A 85 -1.38 4.75 -11.34
CA GLU A 85 -0.32 3.82 -11.77
C GLU A 85 0.98 4.12 -11.03
N PHE A 86 1.07 3.62 -9.80
CA PHE A 86 2.21 3.84 -8.91
C PHE A 86 3.17 2.65 -8.91
N PRO A 87 4.49 2.89 -8.74
CA PRO A 87 5.48 1.83 -8.77
C PRO A 87 5.33 0.90 -7.56
N LYS A 88 5.45 -0.41 -7.77
CA LYS A 88 5.37 -1.42 -6.70
C LYS A 88 6.77 -1.84 -6.25
N ASN A 89 7.12 -1.52 -5.00
CA ASN A 89 8.39 -1.99 -4.45
C ASN A 89 8.19 -3.38 -3.85
N THR A 90 8.41 -4.42 -4.65
CA THR A 90 8.34 -5.82 -4.21
C THR A 90 9.68 -6.35 -3.68
N THR A 91 10.76 -5.59 -3.88
CA THR A 91 12.13 -6.01 -3.56
C THR A 91 12.49 -5.72 -2.11
N HIS A 92 11.94 -4.66 -1.54
CA HIS A 92 12.22 -4.22 -0.17
C HIS A 92 10.99 -4.35 0.71
N LYS A 93 11.17 -4.92 1.89
CA LYS A 93 10.10 -5.08 2.90
C LYS A 93 9.69 -3.74 3.55
N VAL A 94 10.48 -2.70 3.32
CA VAL A 94 10.26 -1.34 3.80
C VAL A 94 9.97 -0.42 2.63
N ARG A 95 9.14 0.60 2.86
CA ARG A 95 8.94 1.68 1.88
C ARG A 95 10.29 2.35 1.69
N ILE A 96 10.77 2.41 0.45
CA ILE A 96 11.97 3.16 0.06
C ILE A 96 11.71 3.82 -1.29
N PRO A 97 12.41 4.93 -1.60
CA PRO A 97 12.32 5.55 -2.91
C PRO A 97 12.71 4.57 -4.01
N GLN A 98 11.99 4.64 -5.13
CA GLN A 98 12.43 4.05 -6.39
C GLN A 98 12.05 4.98 -7.54
N ILE A 99 12.96 5.20 -8.49
CA ILE A 99 12.69 5.99 -9.70
C ILE A 99 11.73 5.21 -10.61
N LYS A 100 12.01 3.92 -10.83
CA LYS A 100 11.14 2.98 -11.51
C LYS A 100 11.06 1.66 -10.74
N ASP A 101 9.90 1.00 -10.80
CA ASP A 101 9.80 -0.40 -10.34
C ASP A 101 10.34 -1.37 -11.41
N LYS A 102 10.31 -2.67 -11.08
CA LYS A 102 10.75 -3.76 -11.95
C LYS A 102 10.01 -3.84 -13.29
N ASP A 103 8.80 -3.30 -13.36
CA ASP A 103 7.95 -3.30 -14.56
C ASP A 103 8.11 -2.00 -15.36
N GLY A 104 9.01 -1.11 -14.93
CA GLY A 104 9.30 0.16 -15.56
C GLY A 104 8.33 1.28 -15.19
N THR A 105 7.43 1.06 -14.24
CA THR A 105 6.46 2.07 -13.77
C THR A 105 7.23 3.20 -13.07
N PRO A 106 7.11 4.46 -13.52
CA PRO A 106 7.80 5.58 -12.89
C PRO A 106 7.12 6.03 -11.60
N CYS A 107 7.90 6.53 -10.64
CA CYS A 107 7.37 7.33 -9.54
C CYS A 107 6.87 8.70 -10.03
N ALA A 108 6.19 9.46 -9.16
CA ALA A 108 5.61 10.76 -9.51
C ALA A 108 6.65 11.73 -10.10
N LEU A 109 7.81 11.84 -9.46
CA LEU A 109 8.91 12.69 -9.92
C LEU A 109 9.44 12.24 -11.29
N ALA A 110 9.69 10.94 -11.45
CA ALA A 110 10.15 10.38 -12.71
C ALA A 110 9.14 10.63 -13.85
N TYR A 111 7.85 10.45 -13.59
CA TYR A 111 6.79 10.74 -14.55
C TYR A 111 6.78 12.22 -14.96
N MET A 112 6.93 13.14 -14.02
CA MET A 112 7.00 14.59 -14.32
C MET A 112 8.23 14.92 -15.18
N ILE A 113 9.38 14.31 -14.89
CA ILE A 113 10.61 14.48 -15.68
C ILE A 113 10.39 13.94 -17.10
N GLU A 114 9.82 12.74 -17.26
CA GLU A 114 9.50 12.15 -18.58
C GLU A 114 8.54 13.03 -19.39
N ASN A 115 7.45 13.49 -18.77
CA ASN A 115 6.44 14.33 -19.43
C ASN A 115 6.98 15.73 -19.79
N SER A 116 8.09 16.15 -19.18
CA SER A 116 8.83 17.36 -19.58
C SER A 116 9.83 17.14 -20.73
N GLY A 117 9.89 15.93 -21.30
CA GLY A 117 10.80 15.55 -22.38
C GLY A 117 12.16 15.01 -21.94
N ASN A 118 12.35 14.72 -20.64
CA ASN A 118 13.65 14.35 -20.07
C ASN A 118 13.76 12.83 -19.78
N CYS A 119 13.23 11.98 -20.66
CA CYS A 119 13.24 10.51 -20.46
C CYS A 119 14.65 9.93 -20.26
N LYS A 120 15.68 10.50 -20.93
CA LYS A 120 17.08 10.06 -20.78
C LYS A 120 17.57 10.25 -19.35
N LEU A 121 17.21 11.35 -18.69
CA LEU A 121 17.55 11.61 -17.29
C LEU A 121 16.95 10.53 -16.39
N VAL A 122 15.67 10.20 -16.58
CA VAL A 122 15.01 9.16 -15.79
C VAL A 122 15.66 7.80 -15.99
N SER A 123 15.99 7.43 -17.23
CA SER A 123 16.71 6.18 -17.52
C SER A 123 18.08 6.14 -16.84
N GLN A 124 18.81 7.26 -16.79
CA GLN A 124 20.08 7.35 -16.08
C GLN A 124 19.90 7.18 -14.57
N LEU A 125 18.93 7.88 -13.97
CA LEU A 125 18.66 7.76 -12.54
C LEU A 125 18.25 6.32 -12.18
N ALA A 126 17.35 5.71 -12.94
CA ALA A 126 16.89 4.34 -12.71
C ALA A 126 18.00 3.27 -12.85
N THR A 127 19.02 3.52 -13.68
CA THR A 127 20.13 2.58 -13.89
C THR A 127 21.30 2.80 -12.94
N GLN A 128 21.62 4.06 -12.61
CA GLN A 128 22.78 4.42 -11.79
C GLN A 128 22.45 4.47 -10.30
N ASN A 129 21.27 4.96 -9.93
CA ASN A 129 20.85 5.06 -8.53
C ASN A 129 19.31 5.07 -8.44
N ASN A 130 18.70 3.90 -8.62
CA ASN A 130 17.23 3.78 -8.62
C ASN A 130 16.61 4.21 -7.29
N LEU A 131 17.37 4.16 -6.19
CA LEU A 131 16.90 4.46 -4.83
C LEU A 131 17.17 5.91 -4.42
N VAL A 132 17.49 6.80 -5.36
CA VAL A 132 17.84 8.19 -5.05
C VAL A 132 16.66 8.95 -4.42
N SER A 133 16.91 9.54 -3.25
CA SER A 133 16.08 10.57 -2.65
C SER A 133 16.50 11.93 -3.20
N VAL A 134 15.54 12.79 -3.55
CA VAL A 134 15.85 14.16 -4.01
C VAL A 134 16.58 14.95 -2.94
N GLU A 135 16.29 14.71 -1.66
CA GLU A 135 16.92 15.40 -0.54
C GLU A 135 18.45 15.21 -0.53
N ASP A 136 18.92 14.03 -0.95
CA ASP A 136 20.33 13.64 -0.94
C ASP A 136 21.10 14.08 -2.20
N VAL A 137 20.43 14.71 -3.17
CA VAL A 137 21.05 15.11 -4.44
C VAL A 137 21.64 16.51 -4.28
N HIS A 138 22.96 16.63 -4.40
CA HIS A 138 23.68 17.90 -4.24
C HIS A 138 24.13 18.54 -5.55
N GLU A 139 24.21 17.76 -6.62
CA GLU A 139 24.64 18.21 -7.95
C GLU A 139 24.12 17.29 -9.06
N GLY A 140 24.38 17.68 -10.30
CA GLY A 140 24.09 16.86 -11.47
C GLY A 140 22.73 17.14 -12.12
N PRO A 141 22.36 16.31 -13.12
CA PRO A 141 21.31 16.66 -14.08
C PRO A 141 19.91 16.70 -13.47
N LEU A 142 19.67 16.04 -12.33
CA LEU A 142 18.41 16.15 -11.59
C LEU A 142 18.23 17.55 -10.97
N LEU A 143 19.27 18.14 -10.37
CA LEU A 143 19.19 19.53 -9.89
C LEU A 143 19.08 20.53 -11.04
N ASP A 144 19.77 20.28 -12.16
CA ASP A 144 19.67 21.17 -13.32
C ASP A 144 18.29 21.14 -13.97
N TRP A 145 17.62 19.98 -13.94
CA TRP A 145 16.21 19.89 -14.31
C TRP A 145 15.33 20.66 -13.32
N LEU A 146 15.54 20.52 -12.00
CA LEU A 146 14.77 21.25 -10.98
C LEU A 146 14.84 22.77 -11.19
N LYS A 147 16.04 23.32 -11.43
CA LYS A 147 16.26 24.75 -11.72
C LYS A 147 15.43 25.27 -12.90
N LYS A 148 15.07 24.41 -13.86
CA LYS A 148 14.29 24.76 -15.06
C LYS A 148 12.81 24.44 -14.92
N SER A 149 12.44 23.57 -13.98
CA SER A 149 11.09 23.03 -13.81
C SER A 149 10.09 24.01 -13.17
N GLY A 150 10.60 24.99 -12.41
CA GLY A 150 9.77 25.84 -11.54
C GLY A 150 9.32 25.14 -10.24
N ILE A 151 9.90 23.97 -9.92
CA ILE A 151 9.73 23.22 -8.67
C ILE A 151 11.03 23.29 -7.88
N THR A 152 10.95 23.64 -6.60
CA THR A 152 12.10 23.68 -5.70
C THR A 152 12.53 22.27 -5.28
N LYS A 153 13.76 22.14 -4.75
CA LYS A 153 14.24 20.85 -4.21
C LYS A 153 13.35 20.33 -3.07
N GLN A 154 12.91 21.24 -2.20
CA GLN A 154 12.01 20.92 -1.07
C GLN A 154 10.64 20.43 -1.56
N GLU A 155 10.09 21.07 -2.59
CA GLU A 155 8.84 20.63 -3.21
C GLU A 155 8.97 19.28 -3.90
N ALA A 156 10.09 19.05 -4.60
CA ALA A 156 10.38 17.75 -5.20
C ALA A 156 10.57 16.65 -4.16
N ALA A 157 11.15 16.95 -3.01
CA ALA A 157 11.19 16.04 -1.87
C ALA A 157 9.80 15.72 -1.34
N LYS A 158 8.90 16.71 -1.23
CA LYS A 158 7.49 16.49 -0.85
C LYS A 158 6.68 15.67 -1.86
N ILE A 159 7.09 15.64 -3.13
CA ILE A 159 6.48 14.77 -4.15
C ILE A 159 6.87 13.31 -3.94
N GLN A 160 8.03 13.05 -3.33
CA GLN A 160 8.40 11.72 -2.88
C GLN A 160 7.69 11.45 -1.53
N PRO A 161 6.79 10.46 -1.43
CA PRO A 161 6.10 10.18 -0.18
C PRO A 161 7.08 9.81 0.92
N THR A 162 6.73 10.10 2.17
CA THR A 162 7.53 9.68 3.32
C THR A 162 7.69 8.16 3.30
N TYR A 163 8.93 7.70 3.24
CA TYR A 163 9.30 6.30 3.16
C TYR A 163 9.54 5.69 4.54
N GLN A 164 8.81 6.16 5.55
CA GLN A 164 8.78 5.45 6.83
C GLN A 164 8.32 4.00 6.57
N PRO A 165 8.96 3.00 7.20
CA PRO A 165 8.56 1.62 7.03
C PRO A 165 7.05 1.52 7.26
N PRO A 166 6.34 0.70 6.47
CA PRO A 166 4.96 0.38 6.84
C PRO A 166 5.00 -0.13 8.28
N PRO A 167 3.97 0.14 9.11
CA PRO A 167 3.87 -0.54 10.40
C PRO A 167 4.13 -2.02 10.16
N ALA A 168 4.97 -2.62 11.01
CA ALA A 168 5.53 -3.96 10.79
C ALA A 168 4.46 -4.91 10.25
N PRO A 169 4.77 -5.79 9.27
CA PRO A 169 3.80 -6.74 8.77
C PRO A 169 3.15 -7.41 9.97
N PHE A 170 1.82 -7.39 10.01
CA PHE A 170 1.04 -7.96 11.09
C PHE A 170 1.56 -9.39 11.33
N HIS A 171 2.35 -9.57 12.39
CA HIS A 171 2.71 -10.89 12.85
C HIS A 171 1.44 -11.43 13.52
N PRO A 172 0.83 -12.52 13.03
CA PRO A 172 -0.39 -13.08 13.63
C PRO A 172 -0.17 -13.65 15.05
N GLY A 173 0.96 -13.35 15.70
CA GLY A 173 1.38 -13.90 17.00
C GLY A 173 1.38 -12.92 18.16
N PHE A 174 0.99 -11.65 18.00
CA PHE A 174 0.96 -10.69 19.12
C PHE A 174 -0.30 -9.82 19.05
N ILE A 175 -1.41 -10.35 19.57
CA ILE A 175 -2.45 -9.52 20.18
C ILE A 175 -2.14 -9.57 21.68
N GLU A 176 -1.39 -8.60 22.19
CA GLU A 176 -1.54 -8.24 23.60
C GLU A 176 -2.89 -7.51 23.71
N ILE A 177 -3.87 -8.23 24.24
CA ILE A 177 -5.16 -7.68 24.62
C ILE A 177 -4.89 -6.76 25.81
N ILE A 178 -4.67 -5.48 25.56
CA ILE A 178 -4.71 -4.47 26.62
C ILE A 178 -6.16 -4.00 26.75
N GLN A 179 -6.69 -4.33 27.93
CA GLN A 179 -7.92 -3.88 28.58
C GLN A 179 -9.26 -4.53 28.20
N GLU A 180 -9.50 -5.62 28.94
CA GLU A 180 -10.73 -5.95 29.69
C GLU A 180 -12.10 -5.81 29.00
N ASN A 181 -12.77 -6.97 28.88
CA ASN A 181 -14.17 -7.20 28.52
C ASN A 181 -14.51 -7.21 27.02
N VAL A 182 -14.08 -8.27 26.34
CA VAL A 182 -14.82 -8.79 25.18
C VAL A 182 -15.19 -10.24 25.46
N GLY A 183 -16.41 -10.44 25.97
CA GLY A 183 -17.03 -11.75 26.08
C GLY A 183 -17.49 -12.23 24.69
N ILE A 184 -17.21 -13.49 24.37
CA ILE A 184 -17.72 -14.15 23.17
C ILE A 184 -19.20 -14.47 23.40
N SER A 185 -20.10 -13.63 22.90
CA SER A 185 -21.50 -13.97 22.71
C SER A 185 -21.87 -13.72 21.25
N ASP A 186 -22.65 -14.63 20.68
CA ASP A 186 -23.07 -14.67 19.28
C ASP A 186 -23.53 -13.30 18.75
N GLY A 187 -22.73 -12.70 17.87
CA GLY A 187 -23.04 -11.46 17.16
C GLY A 187 -22.25 -10.24 17.62
N VAL A 188 -21.39 -9.72 16.73
CA VAL A 188 -20.69 -8.45 16.93
C VAL A 188 -21.66 -7.30 16.60
N SER A 189 -22.02 -6.50 17.61
CA SER A 189 -22.74 -5.24 17.41
C SER A 189 -21.76 -4.07 17.51
N ILE A 190 -21.55 -3.33 16.42
CA ILE A 190 -20.70 -2.13 16.39
C ILE A 190 -21.61 -0.90 16.46
N SER A 191 -21.58 -0.17 17.57
CA SER A 191 -22.33 1.09 17.71
C SER A 191 -21.40 2.29 17.47
N LYS A 192 -21.52 2.86 16.26
CA LYS A 192 -20.93 4.12 15.75
C LYS A 192 -19.40 4.14 15.51
N ILE A 193 -19.05 4.34 14.23
CA ILE A 193 -17.71 4.71 13.77
C ILE A 193 -17.73 6.22 13.46
N PRO A 194 -16.92 7.07 14.13
CA PRO A 194 -16.80 8.47 13.74
C PRO A 194 -16.08 8.56 12.39
N ALA A 195 -16.70 9.22 11.41
CA ALA A 195 -16.12 9.46 10.11
C ALA A 195 -14.87 10.35 10.25
N GLY A 196 -13.72 9.89 9.72
CA GLY A 196 -12.48 10.69 9.65
C GLY A 196 -11.19 10.02 10.15
N ASN A 197 -11.27 8.86 10.82
CA ASN A 197 -10.08 8.15 11.33
C ASN A 197 -9.77 6.88 10.51
N GLU A 198 -9.12 7.06 9.36
CA GLU A 198 -8.55 5.98 8.51
C GLU A 198 -7.81 4.86 9.28
N PRO A 199 -6.99 5.13 10.33
CA PRO A 199 -6.39 4.06 11.12
C PRO A 199 -7.39 3.20 11.90
N ALA A 200 -8.56 3.74 12.29
CA ALA A 200 -9.60 2.96 12.96
C ALA A 200 -10.32 2.02 11.97
N ILE A 201 -10.53 2.47 10.72
CA ILE A 201 -11.07 1.62 9.64
C ILE A 201 -10.10 0.46 9.35
N MET A 202 -8.80 0.74 9.35
CA MET A 202 -7.74 -0.26 9.19
C MET A 202 -7.75 -1.30 10.32
N ILE A 203 -7.89 -0.88 11.59
CA ILE A 203 -8.00 -1.80 12.73
C ILE A 203 -9.27 -2.66 12.63
N ILE A 204 -10.41 -2.07 12.26
CA ILE A 204 -11.69 -2.78 12.14
C ILE A 204 -11.66 -3.80 11.00
N ALA A 205 -11.13 -3.44 9.83
CA ALA A 205 -11.02 -4.36 8.69
C ALA A 205 -10.13 -5.57 9.03
N ILE A 206 -9.00 -5.34 9.71
CA ILE A 206 -8.10 -6.38 10.18
C ILE A 206 -8.79 -7.27 11.22
N ALA A 207 -9.47 -6.67 12.20
CA ALA A 207 -10.20 -7.42 13.23
C ALA A 207 -11.30 -8.31 12.63
N LEU A 208 -12.08 -7.82 11.66
CA LEU A 208 -13.11 -8.60 10.98
C LEU A 208 -12.52 -9.77 10.17
N LEU A 209 -11.37 -9.55 9.51
CA LEU A 209 -10.62 -10.61 8.81
C LEU A 209 -10.08 -11.67 9.78
N SER A 210 -9.52 -11.26 10.92
CA SER A 210 -9.02 -12.15 11.95
C SER A 210 -10.13 -12.98 12.60
N ILE A 211 -11.30 -12.39 12.83
CA ILE A 211 -12.49 -13.08 13.33
C ILE A 211 -12.97 -14.12 12.30
N GLY A 212 -13.01 -13.77 11.01
CA GLY A 212 -13.35 -14.70 9.94
C GLY A 212 -12.40 -15.91 9.89
N ILE A 213 -11.09 -15.68 10.05
CA ILE A 213 -10.06 -16.72 10.14
C ILE A 213 -10.29 -17.62 11.36
N GLY A 214 -10.54 -17.04 12.53
CA GLY A 214 -10.81 -17.79 13.76
C GLY A 214 -12.02 -18.72 13.65
N ILE A 215 -13.10 -18.25 13.02
CA ILE A 215 -14.30 -19.05 12.77
C ILE A 215 -14.00 -20.21 11.81
N ILE A 216 -13.31 -19.95 10.70
CA ILE A 216 -12.95 -20.99 9.71
C ILE A 216 -12.03 -22.04 10.34
N SER A 217 -10.99 -21.62 11.07
CA SER A 217 -10.08 -22.53 11.77
C SER A 217 -10.80 -23.34 12.86
N TYR A 218 -11.70 -22.72 13.62
CA TYR A 218 -12.52 -23.42 14.62
C TYR A 218 -13.44 -24.47 13.99
N LEU A 219 -14.09 -24.16 12.86
CA LEU A 219 -14.93 -25.12 12.13
C LEU A 219 -14.11 -26.31 11.59
N VAL A 220 -12.91 -26.04 11.07
CA VAL A 220 -11.97 -27.09 10.63
C VAL A 220 -11.53 -27.96 11.82
N ILE A 221 -11.13 -27.35 12.95
CA ILE A 221 -10.71 -28.08 14.16
C ILE A 221 -11.86 -28.91 14.76
N ARG A 222 -13.08 -28.37 14.79
CA ARG A 222 -14.27 -29.07 15.27
C ARG A 222 -14.63 -30.26 14.38
N SER A 223 -14.54 -30.10 13.05
CA SER A 223 -14.67 -31.20 12.08
C SER A 223 -13.63 -32.30 12.30
N LEU A 224 -12.40 -31.93 12.72
CA LEU A 224 -11.34 -32.88 13.05
C LEU A 224 -11.57 -33.61 14.40
N ARG A 225 -12.04 -32.92 15.45
CA ARG A 225 -12.32 -33.54 16.76
C ARG A 225 -13.55 -34.45 16.76
N GLY A 226 -14.54 -34.16 15.91
CA GLY A 226 -15.69 -35.04 15.70
C GLY A 226 -15.35 -36.41 15.12
N LYS A 227 -14.14 -36.62 14.60
CA LYS A 227 -13.66 -37.90 14.06
C LYS A 227 -12.89 -38.79 15.06
N SER A 228 -12.70 -38.38 16.32
CA SER A 228 -11.89 -39.14 17.30
C SER A 228 -12.69 -39.90 18.37
N ARG A 229 -13.97 -40.20 18.13
CA ARG A 229 -14.73 -41.17 18.93
C ARG A 229 -15.62 -42.02 18.03
N LYS A 230 -15.07 -43.13 17.55
CA LYS A 230 -15.69 -44.46 17.39
C LYS A 230 -14.72 -45.34 16.60
#